data_AF-A0A954QNY5-F1
#
_entry.id   AF-A0A954QNY5-F1
#
_cell.length_a   1.000
_cell.length_b   1.000
_cell.length_c   1.000
_cell.angle_alpha   90.00
_cell.angle_beta   90.00
_cell.angle_gamma   90.00
#
_symmetry.space_group_name_H-M   'P 1'
#
loop_
_entity.id
_entity.type
_entity.pdbx_description
1 polymer ?
#
loop_
_entity_poly.entity_id
_entity_poly.type
_entity_poly.pdbx_seq_one_letter_code
_entity_poly.pdbx_strand_id
1 'polypeptide(L)'
;MLVLTRKTRDRISFPQVGITVHFVRVRAGQVRVGIEAPREIVVVRDDLHGEDAAANLIRRQLLRLPREMRHTLRNQLHEVSVGLHLYREQLRAGLDADAELTFHEIKQAVRRLDESEILQPDTPPTGPHVVSSRSIAVLEDNENERQMLSTFLRLKGYQVVDFSNGEEAMDYFEAAEPPSVVLVDMHMPVCDGPTTIRAMRDRDQFSDTSIFALSGSTPDENGLPIGRTGVDRWFPKPLNAESLVNALDQEFRAES
;
A
#
# COMPACT_ATOMS: atom_id res chain seq x y z
N MET A 1 42.38 11.50 4.84
CA MET A 1 41.98 12.91 4.64
C MET A 1 42.72 13.44 3.43
N LEU A 2 42.02 13.71 2.33
CA LEU A 2 42.63 14.33 1.14
C LEU A 2 42.73 15.84 1.39
N VAL A 3 43.94 16.39 1.38
CA VAL A 3 44.17 17.83 1.63
C VAL A 3 44.50 18.51 0.31
N LEU A 4 43.68 19.49 -0.08
CA LEU A 4 43.92 20.31 -1.26
C LEU A 4 44.51 21.66 -0.88
N THR A 5 45.47 22.12 -1.68
CA THR A 5 45.92 23.50 -1.68
C THR A 5 44.81 24.36 -2.24
N ARG A 6 44.10 25.16 -1.42
CA ARG A 6 42.95 26.02 -1.77
C ARG A 6 43.17 26.96 -3.00
N LYS A 7 43.36 26.40 -4.18
CA LYS A 7 43.66 27.02 -5.47
C LYS A 7 42.47 26.75 -6.36
N THR A 8 42.08 27.72 -7.18
CA THR A 8 40.92 27.62 -8.09
C THR A 8 41.06 26.58 -9.20
N ARG A 9 42.24 25.96 -9.36
CA ARG A 9 42.48 24.87 -10.32
C ARG A 9 42.32 23.47 -9.71
N ASP A 10 42.25 23.37 -8.40
CA ASP A 10 42.17 22.08 -7.71
C ASP A 10 40.74 21.53 -7.81
N ARG A 11 40.62 20.27 -8.21
CA ARG A 11 39.36 19.55 -8.40
C ARG A 11 39.45 18.16 -7.76
N ILE A 12 38.35 17.71 -7.18
CA ILE A 12 38.17 16.35 -6.67
C ILE A 12 37.16 15.68 -7.58
N SER A 13 37.54 14.57 -8.21
CA SER A 13 36.63 13.78 -9.03
C SER A 13 36.35 12.45 -8.35
N PHE A 14 35.08 12.06 -8.37
CA PHE A 14 34.56 10.79 -7.89
C PHE A 14 34.10 9.99 -9.12
N PRO A 15 35.02 9.35 -9.85
CA PRO A 15 34.74 8.80 -11.19
C PRO A 15 33.66 7.71 -11.18
N GLN A 16 33.53 6.95 -10.09
CA GLN A 16 32.52 5.89 -9.95
C GLN A 16 31.08 6.44 -9.88
N VAL A 17 30.92 7.69 -9.47
CA VAL A 17 29.61 8.36 -9.35
C VAL A 17 29.52 9.60 -10.27
N GLY A 18 30.51 9.85 -11.11
CA GLY A 18 30.49 10.98 -12.06
C GLY A 18 30.49 12.39 -11.44
N ILE A 19 30.76 12.54 -10.13
CA ILE A 19 30.74 13.84 -9.44
C ILE A 19 32.11 14.51 -9.53
N THR A 20 32.16 15.81 -9.81
CA THR A 20 33.37 16.63 -9.70
C THR A 20 33.13 17.86 -8.81
N VAL A 21 33.95 18.01 -7.78
CA VAL A 21 33.94 19.15 -6.86
C VAL A 21 35.14 20.04 -7.17
N HIS A 22 34.93 21.34 -7.34
CA HIS A 22 36.00 22.28 -7.68
C HIS A 22 35.84 23.62 -6.97
N PHE A 23 36.93 24.37 -6.82
CA PHE A 23 36.88 25.70 -6.20
C PHE A 23 36.59 26.79 -7.23
N VAL A 24 35.39 27.36 -7.18
CA VAL A 24 34.95 28.45 -8.06
C VAL A 24 35.62 29.78 -7.68
N ARG A 25 35.78 30.03 -6.38
CA ARG A 25 36.43 31.26 -5.88
C ARG A 25 37.00 31.05 -4.49
N VAL A 26 38.23 31.52 -4.26
CA VAL A 26 38.89 31.48 -2.95
C VAL A 26 39.21 32.91 -2.52
N ARG A 27 38.71 33.34 -1.37
CA ARG A 27 39.03 34.60 -0.68
C ARG A 27 39.42 34.30 0.76
N ALA A 28 40.08 35.24 1.44
CA ALA A 28 40.40 35.10 2.87
C ALA A 28 39.12 34.84 3.67
N GLY A 29 39.05 33.68 4.33
CA GLY A 29 37.89 33.26 5.13
C GLY A 29 36.66 32.78 4.34
N GLN A 30 36.64 32.83 3.01
CA GLN A 30 35.47 32.43 2.22
C GLN A 30 35.85 31.67 0.95
N VAL A 31 35.32 30.46 0.80
CA VAL A 31 35.52 29.62 -0.37
C VAL A 31 34.17 29.33 -1.02
N ARG A 32 34.06 29.55 -2.32
CA ARG A 32 32.94 29.07 -3.13
C ARG A 32 33.35 27.77 -3.81
N VAL A 33 32.57 26.73 -3.54
CA VAL A 33 32.73 25.41 -4.11
C VAL A 33 31.65 25.21 -5.17
N GLY A 34 32.05 24.69 -6.33
CA GLY A 34 31.17 24.23 -7.39
C GLY A 34 31.12 22.70 -7.35
N ILE A 35 29.92 22.15 -7.54
CA ILE A 35 29.70 20.70 -7.63
C ILE A 35 29.03 20.45 -8.96
N GLU A 36 29.70 19.68 -9.81
CA GLU A 36 29.14 19.13 -11.04
C GLU A 36 28.75 17.69 -10.76
N ALA A 37 27.47 17.38 -10.98
CA ALA A 37 26.92 16.05 -10.83
C ALA A 37 26.03 15.72 -12.04
N PRO A 38 25.97 14.45 -12.47
CA PRO A 38 24.98 13.96 -13.42
C PRO A 38 23.56 14.32 -12.99
N ARG A 39 22.60 14.38 -13.93
CA ARG A 39 21.22 14.82 -13.63
C ARG A 39 20.50 13.87 -12.67
N GLU A 40 20.98 12.65 -12.57
CA GLU A 40 20.48 11.58 -11.73
C GLU A 40 20.96 11.73 -10.27
N ILE A 41 22.03 12.49 -10.03
CA ILE A 41 22.64 12.65 -8.71
C ILE A 41 22.26 14.00 -8.13
N VAL A 42 21.49 13.95 -7.04
CA VAL A 42 20.99 15.14 -6.38
C VAL A 42 21.99 15.63 -5.34
N VAL A 43 22.41 16.89 -5.47
CA VAL A 43 23.32 17.56 -4.54
C VAL A 43 22.48 18.43 -3.60
N VAL A 44 22.52 18.14 -2.30
CA VAL A 44 21.74 18.85 -1.26
C VAL A 44 22.67 19.58 -0.32
N ARG A 45 22.22 20.73 0.19
CA ARG A 45 22.92 21.51 1.21
C ARG A 45 22.27 21.24 2.56
N ASP A 46 23.00 20.57 3.44
CA ASP A 46 22.53 20.06 4.73
C ASP A 46 22.09 21.18 5.70
N ASP A 47 22.72 22.35 5.60
CA ASP A 47 22.43 23.55 6.40
C ASP A 47 21.14 24.29 5.99
N LEU A 48 20.46 23.86 4.92
CA LEU A 48 19.22 24.47 4.44
C LEU A 48 17.98 23.58 4.60
N HIS A 49 18.15 22.31 4.95
CA HIS A 49 17.04 21.37 5.08
C HIS A 49 17.34 20.37 6.21
N GLY A 50 16.61 20.47 7.34
CA GLY A 50 16.68 19.53 8.48
C GLY A 50 16.20 18.12 8.14
N GLU A 51 15.89 17.28 9.15
CA GLU A 51 15.53 15.84 9.01
C GLU A 51 14.47 15.53 7.93
N ASP A 52 13.65 16.50 7.54
CA ASP A 52 12.68 16.42 6.44
C ASP A 52 13.27 16.54 5.03
N ALA A 53 14.58 16.76 4.87
CA ALA A 53 15.23 16.96 3.58
C ALA A 53 15.16 15.72 2.71
N ALA A 54 15.55 14.57 3.28
CA ALA A 54 15.52 13.28 2.59
C ALA A 54 14.08 12.88 2.25
N ALA A 55 13.15 13.05 3.20
CA ALA A 55 11.73 12.79 2.98
C ALA A 55 11.15 13.67 1.86
N ASN A 56 11.46 14.97 1.84
CA ASN A 56 11.02 15.89 0.78
C ASN A 56 11.71 15.61 -0.57
N LEU A 57 12.95 15.14 -0.57
CA LEU A 57 13.67 14.76 -1.78
C LEU A 57 13.06 13.51 -2.41
N ILE A 58 12.79 12.49 -1.60
CA ILE A 58 12.10 11.27 -1.99
C ILE A 58 10.70 11.63 -2.50
N ARG A 59 9.97 12.51 -1.81
CA ARG A 59 8.65 12.98 -2.23
C ARG A 59 8.68 13.71 -3.59
N ARG A 60 9.70 14.54 -3.85
CA ARG A 60 9.89 15.23 -5.15
C ARG A 60 10.32 14.28 -6.27
N GLN A 61 11.12 13.26 -5.97
CA GLN A 61 11.51 12.23 -6.94
C GLN A 61 10.34 11.31 -7.27
N LEU A 62 9.55 10.90 -6.27
CA LEU A 62 8.31 10.17 -6.44
C LEU A 62 7.39 10.93 -7.39
N LEU A 63 7.14 12.23 -7.18
CA LEU A 63 6.29 13.08 -8.04
C LEU A 63 6.71 13.16 -9.52
N ARG A 64 7.92 12.72 -9.89
CA ARG A 64 8.39 12.67 -11.29
C ARG A 64 8.15 11.33 -11.98
N LEU A 65 7.81 10.29 -11.23
CA LEU A 65 7.45 8.99 -11.79
C LEU A 65 6.04 9.05 -12.41
N PRO A 66 5.73 8.21 -13.42
CA PRO A 66 4.36 8.02 -13.91
C PRO A 66 3.40 7.71 -12.76
N ARG A 67 2.11 8.10 -12.89
CA ARG A 67 1.11 7.94 -11.82
C ARG A 67 1.04 6.50 -11.29
N GLU A 68 1.06 5.53 -12.20
CA GLU A 68 1.04 4.10 -11.92
C GLU A 68 2.26 3.65 -11.10
N MET A 69 3.45 4.11 -11.49
CA MET A 69 4.70 3.76 -10.83
C MET A 69 4.84 4.38 -9.43
N ARG A 70 4.27 5.57 -9.23
CA ARG A 70 4.13 6.18 -7.89
C ARG A 70 3.19 5.40 -7.01
N HIS A 71 2.11 4.89 -7.59
CA HIS A 71 1.12 4.10 -6.90
C HIS A 71 1.78 2.80 -6.42
N THR A 72 2.37 2.00 -7.32
CA THR A 72 3.04 0.75 -6.95
C THR A 72 4.14 0.96 -5.90
N LEU A 73 5.02 1.96 -6.09
CA LEU A 73 6.10 2.23 -5.13
C LEU A 73 5.57 2.72 -3.77
N ARG A 74 4.52 3.56 -3.76
CA ARG A 74 3.88 3.98 -2.51
C ARG A 74 3.28 2.78 -1.80
N ASN A 75 2.63 1.87 -2.51
CA ASN A 75 1.96 0.71 -1.94
C ASN A 75 2.97 -0.23 -1.29
N GLN A 76 4.05 -0.55 -2.00
CA GLN A 76 5.11 -1.41 -1.47
C GLN A 76 5.80 -0.77 -0.25
N LEU A 77 6.08 0.54 -0.28
CA LEU A 77 6.64 1.25 0.88
C LEU A 77 5.66 1.30 2.06
N HIS A 78 4.36 1.47 1.78
CA HIS A 78 3.33 1.47 2.80
C HIS A 78 3.17 0.09 3.44
N GLU A 79 3.22 -0.98 2.66
CA GLU A 79 3.21 -2.36 3.13
C GLU A 79 4.40 -2.65 4.07
N VAL A 80 5.60 -2.24 3.68
CA VAL A 80 6.78 -2.35 4.55
C VAL A 80 6.58 -1.55 5.85
N SER A 81 6.06 -0.33 5.77
CA SER A 81 5.85 0.54 6.93
C SER A 81 4.82 -0.04 7.92
N VAL A 82 3.69 -0.52 7.40
CA VAL A 82 2.61 -1.13 8.21
C VAL A 82 3.08 -2.45 8.79
N GLY A 83 3.72 -3.30 7.97
CA GLY A 83 4.28 -4.56 8.41
C GLY A 83 5.28 -4.36 9.54
N LEU A 84 6.20 -3.40 9.43
CA LEU A 84 7.16 -3.09 10.52
C LEU A 84 6.49 -2.64 11.82
N HIS A 85 5.39 -1.88 11.72
CA HIS A 85 4.64 -1.47 12.90
C HIS A 85 3.96 -2.67 13.57
N LEU A 86 3.30 -3.52 12.77
CA LEU A 86 2.63 -4.73 13.24
C LEU A 86 3.62 -5.72 13.85
N TYR A 87 4.76 -5.95 13.19
CA TYR A 87 5.84 -6.79 13.69
C TYR A 87 6.33 -6.33 15.07
N ARG A 88 6.50 -5.02 15.25
CA ARG A 88 6.92 -4.45 16.54
C ARG A 88 5.87 -4.66 17.64
N GLU A 89 4.59 -4.50 17.32
CA GLU A 89 3.50 -4.73 18.28
C GLU A 89 3.35 -6.22 18.63
N GLN A 90 3.51 -7.12 17.66
CA GLN A 90 3.48 -8.57 17.89
C GLN A 90 4.63 -9.03 18.80
N LEU A 91 5.85 -8.53 18.59
CA LEU A 91 6.98 -8.80 19.48
C LEU A 91 6.74 -8.30 20.91
N ARG A 92 6.12 -7.13 21.06
CA ARG A 92 5.75 -6.61 22.39
C ARG A 92 4.69 -7.45 23.09
N ALA A 93 3.77 -8.02 22.32
CA ALA A 93 2.73 -8.91 22.80
C ALA A 93 3.22 -10.36 23.04
N GLY A 94 4.46 -10.69 22.67
CA GLY A 94 5.01 -12.06 22.77
C GLY A 94 4.42 -13.04 21.74
N LEU A 95 3.86 -12.53 20.64
CA LEU A 95 3.28 -13.32 19.56
C LEU A 95 4.35 -13.68 18.52
N ASP A 96 5.33 -14.48 18.93
CA ASP A 96 6.53 -14.73 18.14
C ASP A 96 6.25 -15.42 16.79
N ALA A 97 5.27 -16.33 16.74
CA ALA A 97 4.89 -17.02 15.51
C ALA A 97 4.27 -16.06 14.48
N ASP A 98 3.40 -15.15 14.93
CA ASP A 98 2.78 -14.14 14.08
C ASP A 98 3.80 -13.08 13.64
N ALA A 99 4.72 -12.72 14.54
CA ALA A 99 5.82 -11.81 14.23
C ALA A 99 6.72 -12.39 13.12
N GLU A 100 7.05 -13.68 13.19
CA GLU A 100 7.88 -14.33 12.16
C GLU A 100 7.21 -14.33 10.78
N LEU A 101 5.88 -14.55 10.74
CA LEU A 101 5.10 -14.44 9.50
C LEU A 101 5.11 -13.01 8.95
N THR A 102 4.81 -12.02 9.79
CA THR A 102 4.85 -10.60 9.40
C THR A 102 6.25 -10.20 8.91
N PHE A 103 7.30 -10.68 9.55
CA PHE A 103 8.68 -10.42 9.13
C PHE A 103 8.99 -11.00 7.75
N HIS A 104 8.49 -12.21 7.47
CA HIS A 104 8.64 -12.83 6.17
C HIS A 104 7.99 -11.99 5.07
N GLU A 105 6.78 -11.50 5.29
CA GLU A 105 6.05 -10.65 4.36
C GLU A 105 6.75 -9.30 4.12
N ILE A 106 7.23 -8.63 5.18
CA ILE A 106 8.03 -7.41 5.04
C ILE A 106 9.25 -7.67 4.14
N LYS A 107 9.92 -8.81 4.35
CA LYS A 107 11.09 -9.19 3.55
C LYS A 107 10.73 -9.42 2.09
N GLN A 108 9.56 -9.98 1.80
CA GLN A 108 9.06 -10.13 0.42
C GLN A 108 8.73 -8.77 -0.20
N ALA A 109 8.04 -7.88 0.51
CA ALA A 109 7.75 -6.53 0.03
C ALA A 109 9.03 -5.73 -0.27
N VAL A 110 10.05 -5.83 0.58
CA VAL A 110 11.37 -5.22 0.33
C VAL A 110 12.06 -5.84 -0.89
N ARG A 111 11.91 -7.14 -1.15
CA ARG A 111 12.45 -7.77 -2.37
C ARG A 111 11.76 -7.28 -3.63
N ARG A 112 10.44 -7.07 -3.61
CA ARG A 112 9.68 -6.47 -4.73
C ARG A 112 10.09 -5.03 -5.02
N LEU A 113 10.68 -4.34 -4.04
CA LEU A 113 11.26 -3.00 -4.24
C LEU A 113 12.65 -3.03 -4.89
N ASP A 114 13.42 -4.11 -4.67
CA ASP A 114 14.81 -4.28 -5.13
C ASP A 114 14.86 -4.94 -6.52
N GLU A 115 14.01 -5.94 -6.74
CA GLU A 115 13.76 -6.50 -8.06
C GLU A 115 12.93 -5.48 -8.85
N SER A 116 13.42 -5.09 -10.02
CA SER A 116 12.89 -4.07 -10.91
C SER A 116 11.49 -4.40 -11.49
N GLU A 117 10.48 -4.60 -10.64
CA GLU A 117 9.05 -4.67 -10.97
C GLU A 117 8.41 -3.29 -11.06
N ILE A 118 9.14 -2.22 -10.73
CA ILE A 118 8.72 -0.83 -10.98
C ILE A 118 8.33 -0.62 -12.46
N LEU A 119 8.85 -1.43 -13.40
CA LEU A 119 8.58 -1.36 -14.85
C LEU A 119 7.51 -2.33 -15.37
N GLN A 120 6.87 -3.14 -14.53
CA GLN A 120 5.74 -3.95 -14.97
C GLN A 120 4.44 -3.22 -14.62
N PRO A 121 3.59 -2.90 -15.62
CA PRO A 121 2.26 -2.42 -15.31
C PRO A 121 1.58 -3.48 -14.45
N ASP A 122 1.10 -3.08 -13.28
CA ASP A 122 0.07 -3.79 -12.53
C ASP A 122 -1.13 -3.93 -13.49
N THR A 123 -1.11 -5.01 -14.26
CA THR A 123 -2.33 -5.53 -14.85
C THR A 123 -3.03 -6.20 -13.66
N PRO A 124 -4.30 -5.90 -13.38
CA PRO A 124 -5.06 -6.66 -12.39
C PRO A 124 -4.84 -8.15 -12.70
N PRO A 125 -4.62 -9.02 -11.70
CA PRO A 125 -4.08 -10.36 -11.89
C PRO A 125 -4.93 -11.10 -12.93
N THR A 126 -4.45 -11.12 -14.17
CA THR A 126 -5.15 -11.71 -15.32
C THR A 126 -4.56 -13.10 -15.50
N GLY A 127 -4.96 -13.99 -14.61
CA GLY A 127 -4.64 -15.40 -14.66
C GLY A 127 -5.67 -16.14 -13.83
N PRO A 128 -6.08 -17.36 -14.22
CA PRO A 128 -6.95 -18.19 -13.39
C PRO A 128 -6.11 -18.66 -12.19
N HIS A 129 -6.00 -17.82 -11.18
CA HIS A 129 -5.50 -18.21 -9.88
C HIS A 129 -6.53 -19.18 -9.31
N VAL A 130 -6.10 -20.43 -9.15
CA VAL A 130 -6.83 -21.46 -8.42
C VAL A 130 -7.32 -20.84 -7.11
N VAL A 131 -8.62 -20.66 -7.01
CA VAL A 131 -9.31 -20.07 -5.88
C VAL A 131 -9.04 -20.97 -4.69
N SER A 132 -8.15 -20.52 -3.80
CA SER A 132 -8.06 -21.13 -2.48
C SER A 132 -9.26 -20.65 -1.67
N SER A 133 -9.73 -21.45 -0.72
CA SER A 133 -10.92 -21.23 0.10
C SER A 133 -10.86 -20.02 1.05
N ARG A 134 -10.02 -19.02 0.76
CA ARG A 134 -9.78 -17.80 1.56
C ARG A 134 -9.70 -16.53 0.71
N SER A 135 -10.62 -16.38 -0.24
CA SER A 135 -10.66 -15.22 -1.14
C SER A 135 -11.51 -14.08 -0.57
N ILE A 136 -10.97 -12.87 -0.57
CA ILE A 136 -11.61 -11.65 -0.09
C ILE A 136 -11.56 -10.58 -1.19
N ALA A 137 -12.69 -9.92 -1.46
CA ALA A 137 -12.72 -8.69 -2.24
C ALA A 137 -12.89 -7.47 -1.33
N VAL A 138 -12.16 -6.39 -1.60
CA VAL A 138 -12.24 -5.13 -0.84
C VAL A 138 -12.69 -3.99 -1.77
N LEU A 139 -13.82 -3.37 -1.47
CA LEU A 139 -14.37 -2.24 -2.20
C LEU A 139 -14.29 -0.99 -1.31
N GLU A 140 -13.40 -0.07 -1.67
CA GLU A 140 -13.10 1.13 -0.87
C GLU A 140 -12.57 2.22 -1.81
N ASP A 141 -13.17 3.41 -1.82
CA ASP A 141 -12.82 4.45 -2.79
C ASP A 141 -11.56 5.22 -2.36
N ASN A 142 -11.34 5.35 -1.04
CA ASN A 142 -10.13 5.93 -0.51
C ASN A 142 -8.96 4.97 -0.69
N GLU A 143 -8.14 5.28 -1.69
CA GLU A 143 -6.97 4.52 -2.06
C GLU A 143 -6.06 4.15 -0.87
N ASN A 144 -5.83 5.07 0.08
CA ASN A 144 -4.97 4.77 1.23
C ASN A 144 -5.65 3.76 2.18
N GLU A 145 -6.95 3.89 2.42
CA GLU A 145 -7.71 2.97 3.27
C GLU A 145 -7.82 1.58 2.61
N ARG A 146 -8.13 1.56 1.31
CA ARG A 146 -8.19 0.33 0.50
C ARG A 146 -6.89 -0.44 0.56
N GLN A 147 -5.77 0.25 0.33
CA GLN A 147 -4.45 -0.37 0.32
C GLN A 147 -4.02 -0.82 1.70
N MET A 148 -4.25 -0.01 2.74
CA MET A 148 -3.93 -0.38 4.12
C MET A 148 -4.67 -1.65 4.53
N LEU A 149 -5.98 -1.71 4.27
CA LEU A 149 -6.81 -2.86 4.60
C LEU A 149 -6.42 -4.10 3.79
N SER A 150 -6.27 -3.96 2.47
CA SER A 150 -5.91 -5.08 1.60
C SER A 150 -4.55 -5.66 1.95
N THR A 151 -3.57 -4.80 2.24
CA THR A 151 -2.25 -5.22 2.70
C THR A 151 -2.33 -5.97 4.03
N PHE A 152 -3.03 -5.39 5.01
CA PHE A 152 -3.20 -6.03 6.32
C PHE A 152 -3.82 -7.43 6.20
N LEU A 153 -4.80 -7.62 5.33
CA LEU A 153 -5.43 -8.91 5.08
C LEU A 153 -4.50 -9.88 4.33
N ARG A 154 -3.72 -9.41 3.35
CA ARG A 154 -2.68 -10.24 2.69
C ARG A 154 -1.64 -10.72 3.70
N LEU A 155 -1.19 -9.85 4.62
CA LEU A 155 -0.27 -10.21 5.70
C LEU A 155 -0.82 -11.29 6.65
N LYS A 156 -2.15 -11.41 6.74
CA LYS A 156 -2.85 -12.46 7.51
C LYS A 156 -3.05 -13.76 6.72
N GLY A 157 -2.56 -13.83 5.49
CA GLY A 157 -2.61 -15.01 4.63
C GLY A 157 -3.91 -15.14 3.81
N TYR A 158 -4.71 -14.09 3.70
CA TYR A 158 -5.89 -14.07 2.82
C TYR A 158 -5.49 -13.72 1.38
N GLN A 159 -6.22 -14.25 0.41
CA GLN A 159 -6.12 -13.82 -0.99
C GLN A 159 -7.03 -12.62 -1.20
N VAL A 160 -6.45 -11.45 -1.48
CA VAL A 160 -7.21 -10.19 -1.53
C VAL A 160 -7.15 -9.54 -2.90
N VAL A 161 -8.32 -9.32 -3.50
CA VAL A 161 -8.52 -8.45 -4.67
C VAL A 161 -9.17 -7.17 -4.19
N ASP A 162 -8.73 -6.02 -4.69
CA ASP A 162 -9.24 -4.72 -4.26
C ASP A 162 -9.72 -3.87 -5.43
N PHE A 163 -10.82 -3.17 -5.22
CA PHE A 163 -11.52 -2.38 -6.23
C PHE A 163 -11.78 -0.97 -5.71
N SER A 164 -11.64 0.01 -6.61
CA SER A 164 -11.83 1.41 -6.25
C SER A 164 -13.30 1.82 -6.23
N ASN A 165 -14.17 1.00 -6.81
CA ASN A 165 -15.61 1.21 -6.89
C ASN A 165 -16.33 -0.13 -7.13
N GLY A 166 -17.66 -0.12 -6.93
CA GLY A 166 -18.49 -1.31 -7.10
C GLY A 166 -18.67 -1.78 -8.54
N GLU A 167 -18.59 -0.87 -9.53
CA GLU A 167 -18.74 -1.24 -10.95
C GLU A 167 -17.57 -2.11 -11.43
N GLU A 168 -16.33 -1.70 -11.13
CA GLU A 168 -15.12 -2.50 -11.38
C GLU A 168 -15.20 -3.88 -10.74
N ALA A 169 -15.73 -3.96 -9.51
CA ALA A 169 -15.89 -5.21 -8.79
C ALA A 169 -16.92 -6.12 -9.48
N MET A 170 -18.07 -5.58 -9.88
CA MET A 170 -19.12 -6.34 -10.55
C MET A 170 -18.68 -6.84 -11.92
N ASP A 171 -17.99 -6.01 -12.71
CA ASP A 171 -17.40 -6.41 -14.00
C ASP A 171 -16.39 -7.56 -13.82
N TYR A 172 -15.57 -7.49 -12.77
CA TYR A 172 -14.63 -8.56 -12.45
C TYR A 172 -15.36 -9.85 -12.04
N PHE A 173 -16.40 -9.76 -11.20
CA PHE A 173 -17.17 -10.93 -10.76
C PHE A 173 -18.03 -11.57 -11.86
N GLU A 174 -18.23 -10.92 -13.00
CA GLU A 174 -18.85 -11.54 -14.18
C GLU A 174 -17.87 -12.46 -14.93
N ALA A 175 -16.57 -12.16 -14.86
CA ALA A 175 -15.52 -12.90 -15.55
C ALA A 175 -14.79 -13.93 -14.66
N ALA A 176 -14.92 -13.83 -13.34
CA ALA A 176 -14.21 -14.64 -12.36
C ALA A 176 -15.17 -15.33 -11.37
N GLU A 177 -14.65 -16.32 -10.64
CA GLU A 177 -15.40 -16.92 -9.52
C GLU A 177 -15.65 -15.88 -8.42
N PRO A 178 -16.83 -15.90 -7.79
CA PRO A 178 -17.18 -14.97 -6.73
C PRO A 178 -16.26 -15.20 -5.51
N PRO A 179 -15.84 -14.13 -4.82
CA PRO A 179 -15.06 -14.25 -3.60
C PRO A 179 -15.91 -14.87 -2.48
N SER A 180 -15.25 -15.51 -1.52
CA SER A 180 -15.93 -16.01 -0.32
C SER A 180 -16.42 -14.87 0.58
N VAL A 181 -15.63 -13.80 0.71
CA VAL A 181 -16.00 -12.61 1.49
C VAL A 181 -15.83 -11.33 0.69
N VAL A 182 -16.77 -10.39 0.80
CA VAL A 182 -16.64 -9.04 0.26
C VAL A 182 -16.73 -8.02 1.38
N LEU A 183 -15.70 -7.18 1.49
CA LEU A 183 -15.67 -6.01 2.36
C LEU A 183 -16.09 -4.79 1.54
N VAL A 184 -17.16 -4.12 1.94
CA VAL A 184 -17.69 -2.94 1.23
C VAL A 184 -17.66 -1.74 2.15
N ASP A 185 -16.96 -0.67 1.76
CA ASP A 185 -17.10 0.62 2.44
C ASP A 185 -18.43 1.28 2.07
N MET A 186 -19.12 1.78 3.09
CA MET A 186 -20.40 2.45 2.97
C MET A 186 -20.24 3.96 2.74
N HIS A 187 -19.05 4.53 2.90
CA HIS A 187 -18.77 5.95 2.71
C HIS A 187 -18.02 6.25 1.40
N MET A 188 -18.56 5.76 0.28
CA MET A 188 -18.06 6.07 -1.07
C MET A 188 -18.85 7.24 -1.69
N PRO A 189 -18.34 8.48 -1.74
CA PRO A 189 -19.03 9.65 -2.29
C PRO A 189 -19.36 9.62 -3.79
N VAL A 190 -18.79 8.71 -4.58
CA VAL A 190 -18.94 8.66 -6.05
C VAL A 190 -19.77 7.46 -6.55
N CYS A 191 -19.85 6.35 -5.80
CA CYS A 191 -20.68 5.19 -6.14
C CYS A 191 -21.09 4.37 -4.90
N ASP A 192 -22.28 3.78 -4.95
CA ASP A 192 -23.06 3.30 -3.80
C ASP A 192 -22.66 1.91 -3.29
N GLY A 193 -22.09 1.85 -2.08
CA GLY A 193 -21.99 0.61 -1.29
C GLY A 193 -23.33 -0.14 -1.20
N PRO A 194 -24.45 0.51 -0.83
CA PRO A 194 -25.77 -0.13 -0.81
C PRO A 194 -26.24 -0.70 -2.15
N THR A 195 -25.99 0.00 -3.25
CA THR A 195 -26.42 -0.43 -4.60
C THR A 195 -25.62 -1.64 -5.05
N THR A 196 -24.31 -1.67 -4.76
CA THR A 196 -23.45 -2.82 -5.04
C THR A 196 -23.92 -4.05 -4.26
N ILE A 197 -24.23 -3.88 -2.97
CA ILE A 197 -24.72 -4.97 -2.11
C ILE A 197 -26.05 -5.52 -2.64
N ARG A 198 -26.98 -4.66 -3.04
CA ARG A 198 -28.25 -5.09 -3.66
C ARG A 198 -28.02 -5.85 -4.97
N ALA A 199 -27.15 -5.33 -5.84
CA ALA A 199 -26.82 -5.98 -7.11
C ALA A 199 -26.17 -7.35 -6.92
N MET A 200 -25.33 -7.52 -5.89
CA MET A 200 -24.77 -8.81 -5.52
C MET A 200 -25.85 -9.76 -5.00
N ARG A 201 -26.76 -9.29 -4.13
CA ARG A 201 -27.84 -10.13 -3.57
C ARG A 201 -28.92 -10.53 -4.57
N ASP A 202 -29.07 -9.78 -5.66
CA ASP A 202 -29.97 -10.12 -6.77
C ASP A 202 -29.42 -11.23 -7.69
N ARG A 203 -28.16 -11.65 -7.51
CA ARG A 203 -27.51 -12.67 -8.36
C ARG A 203 -27.20 -13.93 -7.54
N ASP A 204 -27.72 -15.07 -7.99
CA ASP A 204 -27.54 -16.38 -7.32
C ASP A 204 -26.07 -16.77 -7.13
N GLN A 205 -25.17 -16.30 -7.99
CA GLN A 205 -23.73 -16.58 -7.87
C GLN A 205 -23.11 -16.10 -6.55
N PHE A 206 -23.71 -15.11 -5.87
CA PHE A 206 -23.21 -14.60 -4.58
C PHE A 206 -24.00 -15.11 -3.38
N SER A 207 -24.81 -16.17 -3.53
CA SER A 207 -25.60 -16.73 -2.41
C SER A 207 -24.72 -17.22 -1.25
N ASP A 208 -23.52 -17.67 -1.59
CA ASP A 208 -22.51 -18.19 -0.65
C ASP A 208 -21.43 -17.15 -0.32
N THR A 209 -21.49 -15.97 -0.93
CA THR A 209 -20.57 -14.87 -0.61
C THR A 209 -21.06 -14.11 0.62
N SER A 210 -20.23 -14.06 1.65
CA SER A 210 -20.48 -13.26 2.85
C SER A 210 -20.10 -11.80 2.62
N ILE A 211 -21.01 -10.88 2.90
CA ILE A 211 -20.83 -9.44 2.68
C ILE A 211 -20.66 -8.75 4.03
N PHE A 212 -19.51 -8.14 4.25
CA PHE A 212 -19.21 -7.34 5.43
C PHE A 212 -19.18 -5.87 5.07
N ALA A 213 -20.01 -5.05 5.71
CA ALA A 213 -19.99 -3.61 5.52
C ALA A 213 -19.03 -2.94 6.51
N LEU A 214 -18.23 -2.01 6.01
CA LEU A 214 -17.40 -1.11 6.78
C LEU A 214 -18.08 0.26 6.77
N SER A 215 -18.42 0.84 7.92
CA SER A 215 -19.15 2.12 7.93
C SER A 215 -18.95 2.91 9.20
N GLY A 216 -18.97 4.25 9.11
CA GLY A 216 -19.11 5.13 10.28
C GLY A 216 -20.56 5.25 10.79
N SER A 217 -21.55 4.80 10.02
CA SER A 217 -22.99 4.88 10.33
C SER A 217 -23.59 3.50 10.61
N THR A 218 -24.88 3.46 10.96
CA THR A 218 -25.59 2.22 11.32
C THR A 218 -26.30 1.58 10.11
N PRO A 219 -26.59 0.26 10.13
CA PRO A 219 -27.34 -0.43 9.08
C PRO A 219 -28.67 0.24 8.73
N ASP A 220 -29.41 0.70 9.75
CA ASP A 220 -30.73 1.33 9.63
C ASP A 220 -30.65 2.64 8.82
N GLU A 221 -29.59 3.42 9.00
CA GLU A 221 -29.37 4.68 8.28
C GLU A 221 -29.06 4.47 6.79
N ASN A 222 -28.59 3.28 6.41
CA ASN A 222 -28.21 2.96 5.03
C ASN A 222 -29.28 2.14 4.28
N GLY A 223 -30.39 1.78 4.95
CA GLY A 223 -31.50 1.04 4.34
C GLY A 223 -31.10 -0.34 3.82
N LEU A 224 -30.22 -1.04 4.55
CA LEU A 224 -29.78 -2.41 4.25
C LEU A 224 -30.16 -3.35 5.40
N PRO A 225 -30.82 -4.49 5.11
CA PRO A 225 -31.10 -5.49 6.13
C PRO A 225 -29.81 -6.19 6.57
N ILE A 226 -29.72 -6.50 7.87
CA ILE A 226 -28.66 -7.36 8.41
C ILE A 226 -29.02 -8.82 8.14
N GLY A 227 -28.06 -9.60 7.65
CA GLY A 227 -28.17 -11.01 7.29
C GLY A 227 -28.00 -11.26 5.79
N ARG A 228 -28.24 -12.51 5.38
CA ARG A 228 -27.96 -13.01 4.01
C ARG A 228 -28.73 -12.28 2.89
N THR A 229 -29.76 -11.50 3.21
CA THR A 229 -30.51 -10.68 2.25
C THR A 229 -29.92 -9.28 2.04
N GLY A 230 -28.87 -8.93 2.77
CA GLY A 230 -28.17 -7.65 2.67
C GLY A 230 -26.72 -7.84 3.11
N VAL A 231 -26.42 -7.39 4.33
CA VAL A 231 -25.06 -7.42 4.90
C VAL A 231 -25.00 -8.44 6.04
N ASP A 232 -24.10 -9.42 5.96
CA ASP A 232 -23.95 -10.44 6.99
C ASP A 232 -23.34 -9.90 8.28
N ARG A 233 -22.34 -9.01 8.17
CA ARG A 233 -21.71 -8.37 9.33
C ARG A 233 -21.42 -6.90 9.09
N TRP A 234 -21.55 -6.11 10.16
CA TRP A 234 -21.29 -4.68 10.12
C TRP A 234 -20.11 -4.33 11.02
N PHE A 235 -19.15 -3.58 10.49
CA PHE A 235 -17.98 -3.12 11.21
C PHE A 235 -17.96 -1.59 11.28
N PRO A 236 -18.02 -1.01 12.49
CA PRO A 236 -17.93 0.43 12.65
C PRO A 236 -16.51 0.93 12.32
N LYS A 237 -16.40 2.05 11.60
CA LYS A 237 -15.17 2.83 11.50
C LYS A 237 -15.05 3.71 12.77
N PRO A 238 -13.90 3.78 13.47
CA PRO A 238 -12.60 3.22 13.10
C PRO A 238 -12.56 1.70 13.25
N LEU A 239 -12.09 1.04 12.19
CA LEU A 239 -12.09 -0.41 12.07
C LEU A 239 -11.14 -1.05 13.09
N ASN A 240 -11.67 -1.94 13.93
CA ASN A 240 -10.82 -2.81 14.74
C ASN A 240 -10.35 -3.99 13.89
N ALA A 241 -9.06 -3.97 13.53
CA ALA A 241 -8.41 -4.95 12.68
C ALA A 241 -8.47 -6.38 13.25
N GLU A 242 -8.37 -6.54 14.58
CA GLU A 242 -8.43 -7.84 15.25
C GLU A 242 -9.86 -8.42 15.20
N SER A 243 -10.87 -7.57 15.44
CA SER A 243 -12.28 -7.98 15.33
C SER A 243 -12.64 -8.41 13.90
N LEU A 244 -12.11 -7.72 12.89
CA LEU A 244 -12.34 -8.09 11.49
C LEU A 244 -11.70 -9.45 11.16
N VAL A 245 -10.44 -9.67 11.51
CA VAL A 245 -9.74 -10.94 11.26
C VAL A 245 -10.43 -12.09 11.98
N ASN A 246 -10.84 -11.90 13.24
CA ASN A 246 -11.58 -12.92 13.97
C ASN A 246 -12.90 -13.29 13.29
N ALA A 247 -13.60 -12.31 12.72
CA ALA A 247 -14.83 -12.57 11.98
C ALA A 247 -14.57 -13.30 10.65
N LEU A 248 -13.53 -12.91 9.92
CA LEU A 248 -13.10 -13.59 8.69
C LEU A 248 -12.70 -15.04 8.97
N ASP A 249 -11.89 -15.27 10.00
CA ASP A 249 -11.46 -16.62 10.40
C ASP A 249 -12.63 -17.51 10.83
N GLN A 250 -13.66 -16.95 11.46
CA GLN A 250 -14.88 -17.68 11.79
C GLN A 250 -15.65 -18.07 10.52
N GLU A 251 -15.75 -17.16 9.55
CA GLU A 251 -16.44 -17.38 8.29
C GLU A 251 -15.78 -18.53 7.52
N PHE A 252 -14.46 -18.44 7.32
CA PHE A 252 -13.69 -19.48 6.62
C PHE A 252 -13.64 -20.82 7.35
N ARG A 253 -13.90 -20.87 8.67
CA ARG A 253 -14.02 -22.11 9.43
C ARG A 253 -15.42 -22.73 9.34
N ALA A 254 -16.45 -21.93 9.11
CA ALA A 254 -17.83 -22.42 9.00
C ALA A 254 -18.12 -23.08 7.64
N GLU A 255 -17.29 -22.81 6.64
CA GLU A 255 -17.40 -23.33 5.27
C GLU A 255 -16.54 -24.59 5.00
N SER A 256 -15.74 -25.05 5.98
CA SER A 256 -14.91 -26.28 5.90
C SER A 256 -15.58 -27.48 6.58
#